data_AF-A0A382C3C1-F1
#
_entry.id   AF-A0A382C3C1-F1
#
_cell.length_a   1.000
_cell.length_b   1.000
_cell.length_c   1.000
_cell.angle_alpha   90.00
_cell.angle_beta   90.00
_cell.angle_gamma   90.00
#
_symmetry.space_group_name_H-M   'P 1'
#
loop_
_entity.id
_entity.type
_entity.pdbx_description
1 polymer ?
#
loop_
_entity_poly.entity_id
_entity_poly.type
_entity_poly.pdbx_seq_one_letter_code
_entity_poly.pdbx_strand_id
1 'polypeptide(L)' 'MKESDQLEGDLRFNNDFRSIYSTIAERWLEVDPDIVSNGNYEQHEFISPLTSN' A
#
# COMPACT_ATOMS: atom_id res chain seq x y z
N MET A 1 -11.06 -8.78 18.42
CA MET A 1 -10.86 -9.09 16.98
C MET A 1 -11.69 -10.32 16.66
N LYS A 2 -12.41 -10.38 15.54
CA LYS A 2 -13.29 -11.52 15.22
C LYS A 2 -12.46 -12.62 14.54
N GLU A 3 -12.71 -13.88 14.88
CA GLU A 3 -12.00 -15.04 14.30
C GLU A 3 -12.18 -15.14 12.77
N SER A 4 -13.29 -14.63 12.23
CA SER A 4 -13.55 -14.56 10.78
C SER A 4 -12.54 -13.72 9.99
N ASP A 5 -11.87 -12.79 10.68
CA ASP A 5 -10.91 -11.87 10.09
C ASP A 5 -9.49 -12.47 10.10
N GLN A 6 -9.35 -13.71 10.58
CA GLN A 6 -8.11 -14.44 10.70
C GLN A 6 -8.09 -15.65 9.74
N LEU A 7 -7.00 -15.85 9.02
CA LEU A 7 -6.68 -17.07 8.27
C LEU A 7 -5.51 -17.74 8.99
N GLU A 8 -5.73 -18.92 9.58
CA GLU A 8 -4.70 -19.65 10.35
C GLU A 8 -4.06 -18.85 11.51
N GLY A 9 -4.78 -17.87 12.06
CA GLY A 9 -4.29 -17.02 13.15
C GLY A 9 -3.62 -15.72 12.68
N ASP A 10 -3.31 -15.59 11.39
CA ASP A 10 -2.85 -14.35 10.77
C ASP A 10 -4.04 -13.53 10.29
N LEU A 11 -3.90 -12.19 10.29
CA LEU A 11 -4.95 -11.32 9.77
C LEU A 11 -5.15 -11.61 8.27
N ARG A 12 -6.38 -11.95 7.87
CA ARG A 12 -6.74 -12.37 6.50
C ARG A 12 -6.42 -11.31 5.44
N PHE A 13 -6.36 -10.05 5.84
CA PHE A 13 -5.97 -8.93 5.00
C PHE A 13 -4.73 -8.28 5.62
N ASN A 14 -3.56 -8.82 5.29
CA ASN A 14 -2.28 -8.20 5.63
C ASN A 14 -1.85 -7.33 4.46
N ASN A 15 -2.11 -6.02 4.55
CA ASN A 15 -1.60 -5.07 3.57
C ASN A 15 -0.22 -4.61 4.01
N ASP A 16 0.75 -4.66 3.10
CA ASP A 16 2.06 -4.05 3.37
C ASP A 16 1.92 -2.53 3.40
N PHE A 17 2.03 -1.95 4.59
CA PHE A 17 1.95 -0.50 4.78
C PHE A 17 3.02 0.25 3.98
N ARG A 18 4.21 -0.33 3.77
CA ARG A 18 5.29 0.31 3.00
C ARG A 18 4.92 0.44 1.54
N SER A 19 4.35 -0.62 0.97
CA SER A 19 3.79 -0.63 -0.39
C SER A 19 2.67 0.40 -0.54
N ILE A 20 1.78 0.55 0.47
CA ILE A 20 0.73 1.59 0.47
C ILE A 20 1.34 2.99 0.45
N TYR A 21 2.29 3.31 1.32
CA TYR A 21 2.90 4.64 1.37
C TYR A 21 3.70 4.95 0.11
N SER A 22 4.42 3.96 -0.42
CA SER A 22 5.10 4.03 -1.72
C SER A 22 4.11 4.37 -2.83
N THR A 23 2.94 3.71 -2.86
CA THR A 23 1.94 3.93 -3.90
C THR A 23 1.29 5.31 -3.83
N ILE A 24 0.99 5.80 -2.63
CA ILE A 24 0.43 7.14 -2.44
C ILE A 24 1.45 8.22 -2.80
N ALA A 25 2.71 8.04 -2.38
CA ALA A 25 3.80 8.98 -2.64
C ALA A 25 3.96 9.23 -4.14
N GLU A 26 3.98 8.16 -4.94
CA GLU A 26 4.14 8.27 -6.39
C GLU A 26 2.84 8.71 -7.09
N ARG A 27 1.73 8.02 -6.86
CA ARG A 27 0.52 8.17 -7.69
C ARG A 27 -0.35 9.39 -7.34
N TRP A 28 -0.23 9.92 -6.11
CA TRP A 28 -1.04 11.06 -5.65
C TRP A 28 -0.22 12.33 -5.40
N LEU A 29 0.97 12.16 -4.85
CA LEU A 29 1.80 13.28 -4.42
C LEU A 29 2.91 13.60 -5.43
N GLU A 30 3.14 12.72 -6.42
CA GLU A 30 4.18 12.86 -7.44
C GLU A 30 5.59 13.08 -6.85
N VAL A 31 5.89 12.38 -5.74
CA VAL A 31 7.19 12.41 -5.06
C VAL A 31 7.86 11.04 -5.08
N ASP A 32 9.18 11.02 -4.91
CA ASP A 32 9.99 9.79 -4.91
C ASP A 32 9.56 8.82 -3.79
N PRO A 33 8.98 7.66 -4.14
CA PRO A 33 8.49 6.70 -3.16
C PRO A 33 9.60 6.03 -2.35
N ASP A 34 10.82 5.96 -2.89
CA ASP A 34 11.94 5.28 -2.23
C ASP A 34 12.39 6.05 -0.98
N ILE A 35 12.36 7.39 -1.06
CA ILE A 35 12.69 8.28 0.06
C ILE A 35 11.63 8.19 1.17
N VAL A 36 10.35 8.08 0.79
CA VAL A 36 9.23 8.04 1.74
C VAL A 36 9.16 6.69 2.45
N SER A 37 9.40 5.60 1.73
CA SER A 37 9.24 4.23 2.25
C SER A 37 10.57 3.59 2.70
N ASN A 38 11.70 4.28 2.47
CA ASN A 38 13.07 3.80 2.75
C ASN A 38 13.41 2.49 2.02
N GLY A 39 13.02 2.41 0.74
CA GLY A 39 13.25 1.25 -0.12
C GLY A 39 12.28 1.19 -1.29
N ASN A 40 12.46 0.21 -2.17
CA ASN A 40 11.56 -0.05 -3.30
C ASN A 40 10.53 -1.10 -2.88
N TYR A 41 9.24 -0.82 -3.13
CA TYR A 41 8.13 -1.70 -2.77
C TYR A 41 7.14 -1.87 -3.93
N GLU A 42 6.35 -2.94 -3.86
CA GLU A 42 5.30 -3.21 -4.85
C GLU A 42 4.23 -2.11 -4.86
N GLN A 43 3.81 -1.72 -6.05
CA GLN A 43 2.78 -0.70 -6.26
C GLN A 43 1.40 -1.36 -6.26
N HIS A 44 0.44 -0.78 -5.54
CA HIS A 44 -0.91 -1.32 -5.45
C HIS A 44 -1.83 -0.81 -6.56
N GLU A 45 -2.27 -1.72 -7.43
CA GLU A 45 -3.18 -1.41 -8.54
C GLU A 45 -4.56 -0.86 -8.12
N PHE A 46 -5.03 -1.18 -6.91
CA PHE A 46 -6.30 -0.66 -6.40
C PHE A 46 -6.24 0.82 -5.98
N ILE A 47 -5.04 1.40 -5.88
CA ILE A 47 -4.83 2.83 -5.60
C ILE A 47 -4.64 3.53 -6.95
N SER A 48 -5.69 4.21 -7.41
CA SER A 48 -5.68 4.92 -8.69
C SER A 48 -4.88 6.23 -8.60
N PRO A 49 -4.27 6.71 -9.69
CA PRO A 49 -3.69 8.05 -9.76
C PRO A 49 -4.71 9.15 -9.47
N LEU A 50 -4.26 10.25 -8.85
CA LEU A 50 -5.12 11.39 -8.50
C LEU A 50 -5.74 12.05 -9.75
N THR A 51 -5.01 12.02 -10.86
CA THR A 51 -5.40 12.56 -12.17
C THR A 51 -5.81 11.43 -13.12
N SER A 52 -6.84 10.67 -12.73
CA SER A 52 -7.47 9.70 -13.63
C SER A 52 -8.49 10.44 -14.51
N ASN A 53 -8.14 10.71 -15.78
CA ASN A 53 -9.06 11.23 -16.81
C ASN A 53 -10.09 10.16 -17.23
#